data_AF-N8UJ95-F1
#
_entry.id   AF-N8UJ95-F1
#
_cell.length_a   1.000
_cell.length_b   1.000
_cell.length_c   1.000
_cell.angle_alpha   90.00
_cell.angle_beta   90.00
_cell.angle_gamma   90.00
#
_symmetry.space_group_name_H-M   'P 1'
#
loop_
_entity.id
_entity.type
_entity.pdbx_description
1 polymer ?
#
loop_
_entity_poly.entity_id
_entity_poly.type
_entity_poly.pdbx_seq_one_letter_code
_entity_poly.pdbx_strand_id
1 'polypeptide(L)'
;MNNKENVKEFTKSDSITLTMPFNPELVNMMREWYLSVPTLYMLDICVVSATKLKSSSLEANPRKAKLIDHLRELDRPQHSFSYLFALMEKVSDSRGIDTDDELEEKILSDLESLRNFFTEAHIAESDEFILSFLKDLRGNPIEQKRSDYLSFLSALNNQFNLSNPTSPKQRLDKAKQIIKQTNHFDFSRQHPIVAIALACLYGNHAAKKLMKFKDNPEKFDPENALADIMLISRFANIKLEIEHLGRTGKAQFLRSEFITDDNGLIQILKYFTPDHVKHVDHNDGRETYTTMTVKLKDLLTDITSEEYNHLLNLLNQS
;
A
#
# COMPACT_ATOMS: atom_id res chain seq x y z
N MET A 1 -37.19 12.26 -1.81
CA MET A 1 -36.14 11.74 -0.91
C MET A 1 -34.93 12.64 -1.07
N ASN A 2 -34.50 13.32 -0.01
CA ASN A 2 -33.31 14.18 -0.05
C ASN A 2 -32.06 13.29 -0.06
N ASN A 3 -31.52 13.01 -1.25
CA ASN A 3 -30.15 12.49 -1.40
C ASN A 3 -29.19 13.60 -0.98
N LYS A 4 -28.89 13.71 0.31
CA LYS A 4 -27.68 14.41 0.75
C LYS A 4 -26.54 13.42 0.60
N GLU A 5 -25.78 13.54 -0.49
CA GLU A 5 -24.48 12.88 -0.62
C GLU A 5 -23.67 13.21 0.63
N ASN A 6 -23.25 12.18 1.37
CA ASN A 6 -22.44 12.37 2.56
C ASN A 6 -20.99 12.48 2.10
N VAL A 7 -20.50 13.71 2.03
CA VAL A 7 -19.13 14.01 1.62
C VAL A 7 -18.26 14.16 2.86
N LYS A 8 -17.17 13.39 2.92
CA LYS A 8 -16.14 13.49 3.96
C LYS A 8 -14.80 13.81 3.33
N GLU A 9 -14.04 14.71 3.94
CA GLU A 9 -12.73 15.11 3.45
C GLU A 9 -11.69 15.06 4.55
N PHE A 10 -10.49 14.63 4.20
CA PHE A 10 -9.36 14.49 5.09
C PHE A 10 -8.09 15.06 4.43
N THR A 11 -7.32 15.80 5.21
CA THR A 11 -6.15 16.52 4.71
C THR A 11 -4.92 16.19 5.52
N LYS A 12 -3.74 16.22 4.87
CA LYS A 12 -2.46 16.12 5.57
C LYS A 12 -2.28 17.28 6.55
N SER A 13 -1.49 17.05 7.60
CA SER A 13 -1.01 18.12 8.45
C SER A 13 0.23 18.79 7.86
N ASP A 14 0.51 20.00 8.31
CA ASP A 14 1.80 20.62 8.12
C ASP A 14 2.88 19.80 8.83
N SER A 15 4.06 19.71 8.23
CA SER A 15 5.20 19.00 8.81
C SER A 15 6.45 19.88 8.77
N ILE A 16 7.32 19.66 9.76
CA ILE A 16 8.61 20.35 9.88
C ILE A 16 9.71 19.29 9.87
N THR A 17 10.74 19.52 9.06
CA THR A 17 11.96 18.69 9.09
C THR A 17 13.03 19.42 9.89
N LEU A 18 13.55 18.76 10.92
CA LEU A 18 14.63 19.28 11.77
C LEU A 18 15.90 18.44 11.59
N THR A 19 17.03 19.08 11.39
CA THR A 19 18.35 18.42 11.38
C THR A 19 19.13 18.87 12.61
N MET A 20 19.60 17.90 13.39
CA MET A 20 20.35 18.14 14.63
C MET A 20 21.66 17.33 14.63
N PRO A 21 22.71 17.78 15.34
CA PRO A 21 23.89 16.97 15.58
C PRO A 21 23.53 15.64 16.25
N PHE A 22 24.23 14.58 15.88
CA PHE A 22 24.00 13.27 16.48
C PHE A 22 24.37 13.29 17.97
N ASN A 23 23.39 12.99 18.82
CA ASN A 23 23.57 12.75 20.25
C ASN A 23 22.77 11.47 20.61
N PRO A 24 23.41 10.40 21.11
CA PRO A 24 22.73 9.16 21.46
C PRO A 24 21.56 9.32 22.45
N GLU A 25 21.70 10.19 23.46
CA GLU A 25 20.64 10.45 24.44
C GLU A 25 19.44 11.12 23.77
N LEU A 26 19.71 12.11 22.91
CA LEU A 26 18.68 12.79 22.13
C LEU A 26 17.97 11.83 21.18
N VAL A 27 18.71 10.95 20.50
CA VAL A 27 18.13 9.93 19.62
C VAL A 27 17.21 8.99 20.39
N ASN A 28 17.64 8.53 21.57
CA ASN A 28 16.81 7.66 22.40
C ASN A 28 15.57 8.38 22.91
N MET A 29 15.71 9.64 23.36
CA MET A 29 14.59 10.48 23.77
C MET A 29 13.59 10.68 22.63
N MET A 30 14.06 10.99 21.41
CA MET A 30 13.21 11.15 20.24
C MET A 30 12.53 9.85 19.83
N ARG A 31 13.21 8.71 19.98
CA ARG A 31 12.63 7.37 19.75
C ARG A 31 11.53 7.06 20.76
N GLU A 32 11.74 7.29 22.04
CA GLU A 32 10.72 7.07 23.06
C GLU A 32 9.54 8.03 22.92
N TRP A 33 9.81 9.30 22.59
CA TRP A 33 8.76 10.24 22.26
C TRP A 33 7.95 9.75 21.04
N TYR A 34 8.63 9.31 19.97
CA TYR A 34 7.97 8.72 18.81
C TYR A 34 7.09 7.53 19.21
N LEU A 35 7.58 6.59 20.02
CA LEU A 35 6.81 5.42 20.46
C LEU A 35 5.72 5.75 21.49
N SER A 36 5.74 6.93 22.10
CA SER A 36 4.66 7.37 23.01
C SER A 36 3.40 7.83 22.28
N VAL A 37 3.48 8.14 20.98
CA VAL A 37 2.34 8.69 20.22
C VAL A 37 1.35 7.58 19.86
N PRO A 38 0.06 7.68 20.21
CA PRO A 38 -0.94 6.69 19.84
C PRO A 38 -0.98 6.43 18.33
N THR A 39 -0.76 5.18 17.92
CA THR A 39 -0.50 4.81 16.52
C THR A 39 -1.27 3.54 16.14
N LEU A 40 -1.93 3.57 14.99
CA LEU A 40 -2.53 2.41 14.35
C LEU A 40 -1.58 1.83 13.29
N TYR A 41 -1.07 0.62 13.53
CA TYR A 41 -0.20 -0.09 12.59
C TYR A 41 -1.00 -1.02 11.71
N MET A 42 -1.02 -0.76 10.40
CA MET A 42 -1.63 -1.62 9.39
C MET A 42 -0.67 -2.75 9.02
N LEU A 43 -1.13 -4.01 9.03
CA LEU A 43 -0.29 -5.17 8.75
C LEU A 43 -0.71 -5.85 7.44
N ASP A 44 0.26 -6.21 6.60
CA ASP A 44 0.05 -7.11 5.47
C ASP A 44 0.06 -8.60 5.89
N ILE A 45 -0.32 -9.50 4.98
CA ILE A 45 -0.36 -10.94 5.30
C ILE A 45 1.02 -11.50 5.66
N CYS A 46 2.09 -10.93 5.10
CA CYS A 46 3.46 -11.38 5.29
C CYS A 46 3.98 -11.08 6.71
N VAL A 47 3.52 -9.98 7.31
CA VAL A 47 3.82 -9.59 8.68
C VAL A 47 2.97 -10.40 9.64
N VAL A 48 1.66 -10.56 9.39
CA VAL A 48 0.80 -11.43 10.20
C VAL A 48 1.36 -12.85 10.24
N SER A 49 1.76 -13.40 9.09
CA SER A 49 2.35 -14.73 9.01
C SER A 49 3.66 -14.86 9.78
N ALA A 50 4.44 -13.77 9.90
CA ALA A 50 5.68 -13.78 10.65
C ALA A 50 5.45 -13.99 12.16
N THR A 51 4.37 -13.46 12.71
CA THR A 51 4.05 -13.57 14.16
C THR A 51 3.83 -15.01 14.62
N LYS A 52 3.51 -15.92 13.69
CA LYS A 52 3.30 -17.35 13.93
C LYS A 52 4.57 -18.20 13.84
N LEU A 53 5.71 -17.60 13.50
CA LEU A 53 6.97 -18.33 13.32
C LEU A 53 7.53 -18.81 14.66
N LYS A 54 8.03 -20.06 14.68
CA LYS A 54 8.73 -20.63 15.83
C LYS A 54 10.16 -20.07 15.93
N SER A 55 10.75 -20.09 17.12
CA SER A 55 12.11 -19.59 17.37
C SER A 55 13.17 -20.17 16.42
N SER A 56 13.11 -21.47 16.14
CA SER A 56 14.05 -22.12 15.20
C SER A 56 13.96 -21.57 13.77
N SER A 57 12.78 -21.11 13.34
CA SER A 57 12.59 -20.48 12.03
C SER A 57 13.11 -19.04 12.01
N LEU A 58 13.08 -18.34 13.15
CA LEU A 58 13.63 -16.99 13.28
C LEU A 58 15.16 -17.00 13.30
N GLU A 59 15.78 -17.98 13.96
CA GLU A 59 17.23 -18.17 13.94
C GLU A 59 17.77 -18.37 12.51
N ALA A 60 17.04 -19.12 11.68
CA ALA A 60 17.38 -19.34 10.28
C ALA A 60 17.10 -18.11 9.38
N ASN A 61 16.35 -17.11 9.85
CA ASN A 61 15.93 -15.96 9.06
C ASN A 61 16.11 -14.63 9.82
N PRO A 62 17.33 -14.05 9.79
CA PRO A 62 17.64 -12.80 10.50
C PRO A 62 16.75 -11.62 10.11
N ARG A 63 16.21 -11.61 8.88
CA ARG A 63 15.29 -10.57 8.42
C ARG A 63 13.95 -10.66 9.15
N LYS A 64 13.36 -11.85 9.22
CA LYS A 64 12.12 -12.09 9.97
C LYS A 64 12.34 -11.89 11.47
N ALA A 65 13.49 -12.27 12.01
CA ALA A 65 13.83 -11.98 13.41
C ALA A 65 13.79 -10.47 13.71
N LYS A 66 14.43 -9.63 12.87
CA LYS A 66 14.38 -8.17 13.02
C LYS A 66 12.97 -7.60 12.94
N LEU A 67 12.14 -8.14 12.06
CA LEU A 67 10.72 -7.75 11.98
C LEU A 67 9.99 -8.08 13.29
N ILE A 68 10.18 -9.28 13.83
CA ILE A 68 9.55 -9.69 15.09
C ILE A 68 10.04 -8.84 16.26
N ASP A 69 11.33 -8.53 16.34
CA ASP A 69 11.88 -7.65 17.37
C ASP A 69 11.30 -6.24 17.27
N HIS A 70 11.13 -5.74 16.04
CA HIS A 70 10.45 -4.47 15.81
C HIS A 70 8.99 -4.49 16.25
N LEU A 71 8.22 -5.53 15.90
CA LEU A 71 6.82 -5.66 16.34
C LEU A 71 6.70 -5.72 17.87
N ARG A 72 7.62 -6.41 18.55
CA ARG A 72 7.64 -6.46 20.03
C ARG A 72 7.94 -5.10 20.66
N GLU A 73 8.78 -4.28 20.03
CA GLU A 73 9.02 -2.91 20.50
C GLU A 73 7.75 -2.02 20.41
N LEU A 74 6.92 -2.29 19.40
CA LEU A 74 5.65 -1.61 19.16
C LEU A 74 4.49 -2.19 20.00
N ASP A 75 4.70 -3.26 20.77
CA ASP A 75 3.70 -3.81 21.69
C ASP A 75 3.58 -2.90 22.92
N ARG A 76 2.79 -1.82 22.78
CA ARG A 76 2.58 -0.80 23.82
C ARG A 76 1.09 -0.46 23.97
N PRO A 77 0.60 -0.09 25.16
CA PRO A 77 -0.84 0.11 25.42
C PRO A 77 -1.53 1.17 24.54
N GLN A 78 -0.80 2.21 24.13
CA GLN A 78 -1.32 3.27 23.27
C GLN A 78 -1.34 2.90 21.77
N HIS A 79 -0.88 1.70 21.40
CA HIS A 79 -0.79 1.25 20.03
C HIS A 79 -1.89 0.22 19.72
N SER A 80 -2.23 0.14 18.44
CA SER A 80 -3.08 -0.95 17.96
C SER A 80 -2.62 -1.44 16.60
N PHE A 81 -2.94 -2.69 16.31
CA PHE A 81 -2.59 -3.35 15.06
C PHE A 81 -3.86 -3.71 14.29
N SER A 82 -3.89 -3.37 13.01
CA SER A 82 -5.00 -3.64 12.12
C SER A 82 -4.70 -4.83 11.22
N TYR A 83 -5.65 -5.77 11.18
CA TYR A 83 -5.62 -6.93 10.27
C TYR A 83 -6.25 -6.62 8.90
N LEU A 84 -6.76 -5.40 8.69
CA LEU A 84 -7.56 -5.05 7.52
C LEU A 84 -6.84 -5.30 6.17
N PHE A 85 -5.54 -5.00 6.07
CA PHE A 85 -4.81 -5.24 4.81
C PHE A 85 -4.53 -6.71 4.54
N ALA A 86 -4.16 -7.48 5.57
CA ALA A 86 -4.07 -8.93 5.45
C ALA A 86 -5.43 -9.55 5.06
N LEU A 87 -6.54 -9.05 5.61
CA LEU A 87 -7.89 -9.47 5.22
C LEU A 87 -8.17 -9.15 3.75
N MET A 88 -7.97 -7.90 3.32
CA MET A 88 -8.21 -7.47 1.94
C MET A 88 -7.40 -8.29 0.94
N GLU A 89 -6.16 -8.65 1.28
CA GLU A 89 -5.31 -9.51 0.46
C GLU A 89 -5.91 -10.92 0.33
N LYS A 90 -6.31 -11.54 1.45
CA LYS A 90 -6.95 -12.87 1.44
C LYS A 90 -8.25 -12.91 0.65
N VAL A 91 -9.09 -11.88 0.78
CA VAL A 91 -10.37 -11.83 0.08
C VAL A 91 -10.20 -11.57 -1.42
N SER A 92 -9.12 -10.87 -1.80
CA SER A 92 -8.80 -10.60 -3.20
C SER A 92 -8.13 -11.77 -3.93
N ASP A 93 -7.67 -12.80 -3.22
CA ASP A 93 -7.01 -13.95 -3.83
C ASP A 93 -8.01 -14.86 -4.54
N SER A 94 -8.29 -14.55 -5.80
CA SER A 94 -9.19 -15.31 -6.67
C SER A 94 -8.70 -16.73 -6.99
N ARG A 95 -7.53 -17.14 -6.51
CA ARG A 95 -6.97 -18.48 -6.68
C ARG A 95 -7.20 -19.39 -5.48
N GLY A 96 -7.67 -18.83 -4.36
CA GLY A 96 -7.98 -19.59 -3.15
C GLY A 96 -9.04 -20.66 -3.46
N ILE A 97 -8.70 -21.92 -3.17
CA ILE A 97 -9.62 -23.07 -3.28
C ILE A 97 -10.46 -23.21 -2.00
N ASP A 98 -10.13 -22.41 -0.98
CA ASP A 98 -10.78 -22.47 0.32
C ASP A 98 -12.27 -22.17 0.22
N THR A 99 -13.07 -23.01 0.87
CA THR A 99 -14.49 -22.76 1.13
C THR A 99 -14.69 -21.55 2.04
N ASP A 100 -15.95 -21.16 2.23
CA ASP A 100 -16.27 -20.02 3.09
C ASP A 100 -15.84 -20.22 4.53
N ASP A 101 -16.16 -21.40 5.06
CA ASP A 101 -15.85 -21.79 6.42
C ASP A 101 -14.33 -21.94 6.64
N GLU A 102 -13.60 -22.54 5.69
CA GLU A 102 -12.13 -22.69 5.80
C GLU A 102 -11.42 -21.33 5.82
N LEU A 103 -11.89 -20.36 5.03
CA LEU A 103 -11.30 -19.02 5.02
C LEU A 103 -11.60 -18.27 6.34
N GLU A 104 -12.83 -18.40 6.84
CA GLU A 104 -13.24 -17.86 8.14
C GLU A 104 -12.38 -18.42 9.28
N GLU A 105 -12.21 -19.75 9.36
CA GLU A 105 -11.37 -20.41 10.35
C GLU A 105 -9.91 -19.92 10.29
N LYS A 106 -9.34 -19.80 9.09
CA LYS A 106 -7.97 -19.29 8.90
C LYS A 106 -7.83 -17.83 9.34
N ILE A 107 -8.84 -17.00 9.13
CA ILE A 107 -8.83 -15.60 9.55
C ILE A 107 -8.92 -15.49 11.07
N LEU A 108 -9.83 -16.24 11.70
CA LEU A 108 -9.96 -16.25 13.16
C LEU A 108 -8.70 -16.77 13.84
N SER A 109 -8.07 -17.81 13.29
CA SER A 109 -6.78 -18.33 13.78
C SER A 109 -5.65 -17.30 13.67
N ASP A 110 -5.63 -16.49 12.61
CA ASP A 110 -4.66 -15.39 12.46
C ASP A 110 -4.89 -14.29 13.50
N LEU A 111 -6.15 -13.89 13.73
CA LEU A 111 -6.50 -12.91 14.76
C LEU A 111 -6.15 -13.39 16.17
N GLU A 112 -6.43 -14.65 16.49
CA GLU A 112 -6.04 -15.26 17.76
C GLU A 112 -4.51 -15.25 17.92
N SER A 113 -3.78 -15.61 16.86
CA SER A 113 -2.32 -15.58 16.86
C SER A 113 -1.76 -14.18 17.13
N LEU A 114 -2.35 -13.14 16.52
CA LEU A 114 -1.97 -11.75 16.76
C LEU A 114 -2.27 -11.30 18.19
N ARG A 115 -3.44 -11.65 18.73
CA ARG A 115 -3.83 -11.36 20.13
C ARG A 115 -2.96 -12.08 21.15
N ASN A 116 -2.44 -13.25 20.80
CA ASN A 116 -1.46 -13.97 21.65
C ASN A 116 -0.05 -13.38 21.52
N PHE A 117 0.28 -12.78 20.38
CA PHE A 117 1.59 -12.17 20.13
C PHE A 117 1.73 -10.80 20.81
N PHE A 118 0.71 -9.94 20.70
CA PHE A 118 0.68 -8.61 21.31
C PHE A 118 -0.01 -8.67 22.67
N THR A 119 0.76 -8.42 23.72
CA THR A 119 0.31 -8.53 25.11
C THR A 119 -0.16 -7.20 25.70
N GLU A 120 0.35 -6.09 25.17
CA GLU A 120 0.05 -4.74 25.66
C GLU A 120 -0.80 -3.95 24.65
N ALA A 121 -0.48 -4.05 23.36
CA ALA A 121 -1.24 -3.43 22.28
C ALA A 121 -2.48 -4.25 21.92
N HIS A 122 -3.46 -3.60 21.30
CA HIS A 122 -4.72 -4.23 20.92
C HIS A 122 -4.83 -4.48 19.42
N ILE A 123 -5.57 -5.52 19.03
CA ILE A 123 -6.04 -5.68 17.65
C ILE A 123 -7.25 -4.77 17.45
N ALA A 124 -7.19 -3.90 16.45
CA ALA A 124 -8.16 -2.82 16.27
C ALA A 124 -9.56 -3.33 15.90
N GLU A 125 -9.63 -4.42 15.13
CA GLU A 125 -10.88 -4.99 14.66
C GLU A 125 -11.43 -6.09 15.59
N SER A 126 -12.76 -6.12 15.75
CA SER A 126 -13.48 -7.24 16.36
C SER A 126 -13.67 -8.39 15.38
N ASP A 127 -13.88 -9.60 15.90
CA ASP A 127 -14.18 -10.77 15.05
C ASP A 127 -15.46 -10.53 14.24
N GLU A 128 -16.50 -9.97 14.85
CA GLU A 128 -17.76 -9.63 14.17
C GLU A 128 -17.54 -8.71 12.98
N PHE A 129 -16.73 -7.65 13.14
CA PHE A 129 -16.41 -6.74 12.04
C PHE A 129 -15.71 -7.50 10.91
N ILE A 130 -14.67 -8.28 11.23
CA ILE A 130 -13.89 -9.01 10.23
C ILE A 130 -14.74 -10.02 9.46
N LEU A 131 -15.60 -10.76 10.16
CA LEU A 131 -16.49 -11.76 9.53
C LEU A 131 -17.58 -11.10 8.69
N SER A 132 -18.13 -9.96 9.12
CA SER A 132 -19.07 -9.19 8.30
C SER A 132 -18.39 -8.68 7.02
N PHE A 133 -17.19 -8.12 7.15
CA PHE A 133 -16.43 -7.57 6.04
C PHE A 133 -16.01 -8.66 5.04
N LEU A 134 -15.63 -9.85 5.55
CA LEU A 134 -15.36 -11.02 4.72
C LEU A 134 -16.58 -11.39 3.87
N LYS A 135 -17.77 -11.47 4.47
CA LYS A 135 -19.02 -11.83 3.78
C LYS A 135 -19.41 -10.81 2.71
N ASP A 136 -19.24 -9.52 3.01
CA ASP A 136 -19.58 -8.45 2.07
C ASP A 136 -18.65 -8.40 0.86
N LEU A 137 -17.34 -8.65 1.06
CA LEU A 137 -16.35 -8.54 -0.01
C LEU A 137 -16.07 -9.84 -0.76
N ARG A 138 -16.45 -11.01 -0.24
CA ARG A 138 -16.15 -12.29 -0.89
C ARG A 138 -16.75 -12.33 -2.30
N GLY A 139 -15.91 -12.59 -3.30
CA GLY A 139 -16.32 -12.67 -4.70
C GLY A 139 -16.60 -11.32 -5.36
N ASN A 140 -16.48 -10.20 -4.63
CA ASN A 140 -16.65 -8.86 -5.15
C ASN A 140 -15.29 -8.17 -5.31
N PRO A 141 -15.01 -7.55 -6.47
CA PRO A 141 -13.77 -6.79 -6.63
C PRO A 141 -13.80 -5.55 -5.71
N ILE A 142 -12.72 -5.35 -4.95
CA ILE A 142 -12.57 -4.18 -4.07
C ILE A 142 -12.55 -2.88 -4.92
N GLU A 143 -11.91 -2.93 -6.09
CA GLU A 143 -11.89 -1.85 -7.06
C GLU A 143 -12.85 -2.11 -8.22
N GLN A 144 -13.82 -1.22 -8.45
CA GLN A 144 -14.75 -1.33 -9.60
C GLN A 144 -14.01 -1.41 -10.95
N LYS A 145 -12.90 -0.68 -11.10
CA LYS A 145 -12.10 -0.60 -12.33
C LYS A 145 -11.01 -1.67 -12.43
N ARG A 146 -11.14 -2.76 -11.66
CA ARG A 146 -10.17 -3.87 -11.61
C ARG A 146 -9.83 -4.43 -13.00
N SER A 147 -10.82 -4.64 -13.87
CA SER A 147 -10.59 -5.18 -15.22
C SER A 147 -9.63 -4.31 -16.05
N ASP A 148 -9.77 -2.98 -15.96
CA ASP A 148 -8.96 -2.02 -16.69
C ASP A 148 -7.53 -1.99 -16.16
N TYR A 149 -7.38 -2.05 -14.83
CA TYR A 149 -6.07 -2.14 -14.19
C TYR A 149 -5.32 -3.42 -14.60
N LEU A 150 -5.97 -4.57 -14.53
CA LEU A 150 -5.37 -5.85 -14.92
C LEU A 150 -5.02 -5.91 -16.40
N SER A 151 -5.89 -5.37 -17.26
CA SER A 151 -5.63 -5.28 -18.70
C SER A 151 -4.44 -4.38 -19.00
N PHE A 152 -4.32 -3.23 -18.33
CA PHE A 152 -3.17 -2.36 -18.48
C PHE A 152 -1.88 -3.02 -17.97
N LEU A 153 -1.90 -3.65 -16.79
CA LEU A 153 -0.76 -4.40 -16.26
C LEU A 153 -0.30 -5.51 -17.21
N SER A 154 -1.26 -6.23 -17.80
CA SER A 154 -0.97 -7.26 -18.80
C SER A 154 -0.35 -6.67 -20.07
N ALA A 155 -0.82 -5.51 -20.53
CA ALA A 155 -0.21 -4.81 -21.67
C ALA A 155 1.24 -4.38 -21.37
N LEU A 156 1.53 -3.91 -20.15
CA LEU A 156 2.90 -3.56 -19.73
C LEU A 156 3.87 -4.74 -19.83
N ASN A 157 3.43 -5.93 -19.42
CA ASN A 157 4.27 -7.13 -19.54
C ASN A 157 4.35 -7.61 -21.00
N ASN A 158 3.21 -7.73 -21.68
CA ASN A 158 3.11 -8.50 -22.93
C ASN A 158 3.43 -7.66 -24.18
N GLN A 159 3.00 -6.39 -24.20
CA GLN A 159 3.15 -5.50 -25.36
C GLN A 159 4.39 -4.61 -25.20
N PHE A 160 4.60 -4.03 -24.03
CA PHE A 160 5.73 -3.14 -23.77
C PHE A 160 7.01 -3.89 -23.35
N ASN A 161 6.89 -5.18 -23.05
CA ASN A 161 7.97 -6.08 -22.68
C ASN A 161 8.85 -5.51 -21.56
N LEU A 162 8.20 -5.03 -20.49
CA LEU A 162 8.90 -4.42 -19.34
C LEU A 162 9.63 -5.44 -18.46
N SER A 163 9.53 -6.75 -18.73
CA SER A 163 10.44 -7.75 -18.14
C SER A 163 11.88 -7.55 -18.61
N ASN A 164 12.05 -7.02 -19.83
CA ASN A 164 13.34 -6.86 -20.48
C ASN A 164 13.89 -5.43 -20.34
N PRO A 165 15.23 -5.27 -20.18
CA PRO A 165 15.86 -3.95 -20.20
C PRO A 165 15.54 -3.20 -21.49
N THR A 166 15.10 -1.95 -21.37
CA THR A 166 14.92 -1.05 -22.52
C THR A 166 16.13 -0.13 -22.65
N SER A 167 16.67 -0.03 -23.87
CA SER A 167 17.84 0.81 -24.15
C SER A 167 17.54 2.29 -23.86
N PRO A 168 18.51 3.08 -23.34
CA PRO A 168 18.27 4.47 -22.97
C PRO A 168 17.61 5.30 -24.08
N LYS A 169 18.06 5.13 -25.33
CA LYS A 169 17.54 5.84 -26.51
C LYS A 169 16.06 5.58 -26.80
N GLN A 170 15.50 4.48 -26.31
CA GLN A 170 14.11 4.07 -26.56
C GLN A 170 13.19 4.34 -25.37
N ARG A 171 13.73 4.73 -24.20
CA ARG A 171 12.94 4.87 -22.97
C ARG A 171 11.90 5.96 -23.09
N LEU A 172 12.27 7.15 -23.56
CA LEU A 172 11.32 8.25 -23.73
C LEU A 172 10.16 7.89 -24.64
N ASP A 173 10.43 7.30 -25.80
CA ASP A 173 9.37 6.95 -26.75
C ASP A 173 8.49 5.82 -26.24
N LYS A 174 9.06 4.81 -25.57
CA LYS A 174 8.27 3.77 -24.89
C LYS A 174 7.42 4.37 -23.75
N ALA A 175 7.95 5.31 -22.97
CA ALA A 175 7.21 5.98 -21.91
C ALA A 175 6.01 6.77 -22.45
N LYS A 176 6.18 7.50 -23.55
CA LYS A 176 5.07 8.18 -24.24
C LYS A 176 3.98 7.20 -24.68
N GLN A 177 4.37 6.04 -25.22
CA GLN A 177 3.43 5.02 -25.63
C GLN A 177 2.67 4.41 -24.44
N ILE A 178 3.35 4.15 -23.32
CA ILE A 178 2.72 3.68 -22.08
C ILE A 178 1.69 4.70 -21.57
N ILE A 179 2.05 5.99 -21.51
CA ILE A 179 1.12 7.05 -21.08
C ILE A 179 -0.07 7.15 -22.05
N LYS A 180 0.17 7.08 -23.36
CA LYS A 180 -0.91 7.09 -24.36
C LYS A 180 -1.82 5.86 -24.23
N GLN A 181 -1.28 4.72 -23.83
CA GLN A 181 -2.04 3.48 -23.67
C GLN A 181 -3.12 3.62 -22.61
N THR A 182 -2.96 4.47 -21.60
CA THR A 182 -4.00 4.71 -20.58
C THR A 182 -5.29 5.28 -21.15
N ASN A 183 -5.26 5.92 -22.34
CA ASN A 183 -6.47 6.46 -22.98
C ASN A 183 -7.47 5.39 -23.41
N HIS A 184 -7.07 4.11 -23.41
CA HIS A 184 -7.96 2.98 -23.68
C HIS A 184 -8.64 2.44 -22.42
N PHE A 185 -8.34 3.00 -21.26
CA PHE A 185 -8.81 2.55 -19.96
C PHE A 185 -9.43 3.72 -19.21
N ASP A 186 -10.38 3.43 -18.33
CA ASP A 186 -11.08 4.46 -17.56
C ASP A 186 -10.30 4.83 -16.29
N PHE A 187 -9.03 5.22 -16.40
CA PHE A 187 -8.28 5.73 -15.25
C PHE A 187 -7.26 6.80 -15.62
N SER A 188 -6.91 7.63 -14.63
CA SER A 188 -6.01 8.77 -14.84
C SER A 188 -4.60 8.34 -15.28
N ARG A 189 -4.00 9.11 -16.20
CA ARG A 189 -2.57 9.01 -16.53
C ARG A 189 -1.65 9.13 -15.31
N GLN A 190 -2.12 9.77 -14.24
CA GLN A 190 -1.40 9.96 -12.99
C GLN A 190 -1.62 8.82 -11.98
N HIS A 191 -2.33 7.76 -12.35
CA HIS A 191 -2.59 6.63 -11.47
C HIS A 191 -1.27 5.94 -11.02
N PRO A 192 -1.15 5.44 -9.77
CA PRO A 192 0.07 4.81 -9.27
C PRO A 192 0.63 3.69 -10.16
N ILE A 193 -0.24 2.90 -10.82
CA ILE A 193 0.18 1.87 -11.77
C ILE A 193 1.04 2.47 -12.89
N VAL A 194 0.69 3.64 -13.41
CA VAL A 194 1.45 4.32 -14.48
C VAL A 194 2.80 4.81 -13.96
N ALA A 195 2.81 5.45 -12.79
CA ALA A 195 4.05 5.95 -12.18
C ALA A 195 5.05 4.79 -11.92
N ILE A 196 4.56 3.65 -11.43
CA ILE A 196 5.38 2.47 -11.15
C ILE A 196 5.83 1.79 -12.45
N ALA A 197 4.98 1.75 -13.49
CA ALA A 197 5.37 1.25 -14.81
C ALA A 197 6.52 2.07 -15.42
N LEU A 198 6.43 3.41 -15.33
CA LEU A 198 7.50 4.31 -15.74
C LEU A 198 8.76 4.08 -14.89
N ALA A 199 8.62 3.86 -13.58
CA ALA A 199 9.76 3.55 -12.70
C ALA A 199 10.48 2.27 -13.14
N CYS A 200 9.75 1.21 -13.51
CA CYS A 200 10.34 0.00 -14.08
C CYS A 200 11.12 0.30 -15.36
N LEU A 201 10.55 1.09 -16.27
CA LEU A 201 11.18 1.49 -17.52
C LEU A 201 12.47 2.30 -17.31
N TYR A 202 12.48 3.19 -16.32
CA TYR A 202 13.62 4.03 -15.95
C TYR A 202 14.50 3.43 -14.85
N GLY A 203 14.53 2.11 -14.72
CA GLY A 203 15.60 1.41 -13.98
C GLY A 203 15.36 1.21 -12.48
N ASN A 204 14.22 1.64 -11.93
CA ASN A 204 13.96 1.49 -10.50
C ASN A 204 13.83 0.01 -10.11
N HIS A 205 14.80 -0.48 -9.33
CA HIS A 205 14.87 -1.90 -8.94
C HIS A 205 13.73 -2.32 -8.01
N ALA A 206 13.28 -1.44 -7.11
CA ALA A 206 12.17 -1.74 -6.21
C ALA A 206 10.86 -1.88 -6.99
N ALA A 207 10.62 -1.00 -7.97
CA ALA A 207 9.45 -1.09 -8.84
C ALA A 207 9.45 -2.40 -9.63
N LYS A 208 10.59 -2.81 -10.20
CA LYS A 208 10.71 -4.09 -10.90
C LYS A 208 10.44 -5.29 -10.00
N LYS A 209 10.92 -5.25 -8.75
CA LYS A 209 10.65 -6.29 -7.74
C LYS A 209 9.20 -6.35 -7.29
N LEU A 210 8.51 -5.22 -7.25
CA LEU A 210 7.08 -5.16 -6.94
C LEU A 210 6.27 -5.71 -8.12
N MET A 211 6.56 -5.27 -9.35
CA MET A 211 5.83 -5.69 -10.55
C MET A 211 6.10 -7.15 -10.93
N LYS A 212 7.29 -7.69 -10.67
CA LYS A 212 7.67 -9.10 -10.94
C LYS A 212 7.37 -9.56 -12.38
N PHE A 213 7.47 -8.65 -13.36
CA PHE A 213 7.28 -8.95 -14.78
C PHE A 213 8.07 -10.19 -15.24
N LYS A 214 7.51 -10.93 -16.20
CA LYS A 214 8.03 -12.24 -16.64
C LYS A 214 8.17 -12.28 -18.15
N ASP A 215 9.25 -12.93 -18.61
CA ASP A 215 9.47 -13.16 -20.04
C ASP A 215 8.41 -14.07 -20.67
N ASN A 216 7.84 -15.01 -19.89
CA ASN A 216 6.64 -15.73 -20.28
C ASN A 216 5.41 -14.99 -19.71
N PRO A 217 4.56 -14.38 -20.56
CA PRO A 217 3.30 -13.73 -20.19
C PRO A 217 2.39 -14.55 -19.28
N GLU A 218 2.29 -15.87 -19.50
CA GLU A 218 1.40 -16.75 -18.74
C GLU A 218 1.84 -16.93 -17.29
N LYS A 219 3.10 -16.60 -16.97
CA LYS A 219 3.65 -16.67 -15.61
C LYS A 219 3.60 -15.34 -14.88
N PHE A 220 3.23 -14.25 -15.56
CA PHE A 220 3.05 -12.96 -14.92
C PHE A 220 1.71 -12.95 -14.17
N ASP A 221 1.75 -12.51 -12.92
CA ASP A 221 0.58 -12.43 -12.05
C ASP A 221 0.17 -10.95 -11.88
N PRO A 222 -0.71 -10.44 -12.76
CA PRO A 222 -1.17 -9.05 -12.68
C PRO A 222 -2.01 -8.79 -11.43
N GLU A 223 -2.65 -9.81 -10.83
CA GLU A 223 -3.47 -9.67 -9.63
C GLU A 223 -2.59 -9.36 -8.42
N ASN A 224 -1.48 -10.11 -8.25
CA ASN A 224 -0.52 -9.82 -7.19
C ASN A 224 0.08 -8.41 -7.35
N ALA A 225 0.49 -8.05 -8.56
CA ALA A 225 1.03 -6.72 -8.82
C ALA A 225 -0.01 -5.63 -8.53
N LEU A 226 -1.28 -5.84 -8.91
CA LEU A 226 -2.35 -4.89 -8.62
C LEU A 226 -2.58 -4.74 -7.12
N ALA A 227 -2.65 -5.83 -6.36
CA ALA A 227 -2.83 -5.80 -4.92
C ALA A 227 -1.73 -4.97 -4.23
N ASP A 228 -0.47 -5.22 -4.58
CA ASP A 228 0.69 -4.50 -4.05
C ASP A 228 0.64 -2.99 -4.38
N ILE A 229 0.22 -2.62 -5.60
CA ILE A 229 0.09 -1.21 -6.01
C ILE A 229 -1.09 -0.55 -5.29
N MET A 230 -2.23 -1.22 -5.20
CA MET A 230 -3.44 -0.66 -4.58
C MET A 230 -3.26 -0.44 -3.08
N LEU A 231 -2.38 -1.18 -2.41
CA LEU A 231 -2.00 -0.91 -1.01
C LEU A 231 -1.48 0.52 -0.82
N ILE A 232 -0.82 1.13 -1.82
CA ILE A 232 -0.35 2.53 -1.75
C ILE A 232 -1.54 3.47 -1.55
N SER A 233 -2.56 3.36 -2.40
CA SER A 233 -3.75 4.21 -2.33
C SER A 233 -4.63 3.86 -1.13
N ARG A 234 -4.80 2.58 -0.81
CA ARG A 234 -5.59 2.12 0.35
C ARG A 234 -4.99 2.65 1.66
N PHE A 235 -3.66 2.57 1.82
CA PHE A 235 -2.97 3.11 2.98
C PHE A 235 -2.99 4.63 3.02
N ALA A 236 -2.81 5.31 1.89
CA ALA A 236 -2.94 6.76 1.81
C ALA A 236 -4.28 7.26 2.36
N ASN A 237 -5.37 6.58 2.01
CA ASN A 237 -6.72 6.91 2.45
C ASN A 237 -6.89 6.76 3.95
N ILE A 238 -6.58 5.57 4.48
CA ILE A 238 -6.71 5.26 5.90
C ILE A 238 -5.80 6.17 6.74
N LYS A 239 -4.56 6.39 6.29
CA LYS A 239 -3.60 7.25 6.99
C LYS A 239 -4.15 8.67 7.16
N LEU A 240 -4.64 9.29 6.08
CA LEU A 240 -5.17 10.65 6.17
C LEU A 240 -6.43 10.72 7.03
N GLU A 241 -7.34 9.76 6.90
CA GLU A 241 -8.55 9.71 7.72
C GLU A 241 -8.20 9.61 9.22
N ILE A 242 -7.41 8.61 9.61
CA ILE A 242 -7.02 8.38 11.00
C ILE A 242 -6.30 9.60 11.58
N GLU A 243 -5.30 10.13 10.88
CA GLU A 243 -4.51 11.24 11.40
C GLU A 243 -5.31 12.56 11.46
N HIS A 244 -6.20 12.80 10.50
CA HIS A 244 -7.07 13.97 10.52
C HIS A 244 -8.09 13.88 11.66
N LEU A 245 -8.72 12.72 11.86
CA LEU A 245 -9.65 12.50 12.97
C LEU A 245 -8.94 12.58 14.33
N GLY A 246 -7.73 12.05 14.44
CA GLY A 246 -6.89 12.17 15.64
C GLY A 246 -6.61 13.62 16.02
N ARG A 247 -6.14 14.42 15.06
CA ARG A 247 -5.86 15.85 15.28
C ARG A 247 -7.10 16.68 15.63
N THR A 248 -8.28 16.25 15.18
CA THR A 248 -9.56 16.90 15.48
C THR A 248 -10.24 16.34 16.74
N GLY A 249 -9.59 15.43 17.47
CA GLY A 249 -10.12 14.83 18.69
C GLY A 249 -11.28 13.86 18.47
N LYS A 250 -11.48 13.37 17.24
CA LYS A 250 -12.57 12.47 16.84
C LYS A 250 -12.15 11.00 16.77
N ALA A 251 -10.86 10.70 16.84
CA ALA A 251 -10.33 9.35 16.89
C ALA A 251 -9.22 9.23 17.95
N GLN A 252 -8.98 8.01 18.42
CA GLN A 252 -8.00 7.72 19.47
C GLN A 252 -6.54 7.77 18.98
N PHE A 253 -6.30 7.50 17.69
CA PHE A 253 -4.96 7.44 17.13
C PHE A 253 -4.57 8.79 16.52
N LEU A 254 -3.32 9.19 16.74
CA LEU A 254 -2.76 10.40 16.15
C LEU A 254 -1.93 10.10 14.89
N ARG A 255 -1.56 8.84 14.70
CA ARG A 255 -0.75 8.36 13.58
C ARG A 255 -1.28 7.04 13.02
N SER A 256 -0.99 6.81 11.74
CA SER A 256 -1.08 5.50 11.15
C SER A 256 0.16 5.16 10.34
N GLU A 257 0.63 3.93 10.50
CA GLU A 257 1.83 3.40 9.86
C GLU A 257 1.53 2.06 9.22
N PHE A 258 2.19 1.76 8.11
CA PHE A 258 2.05 0.49 7.42
C PHE A 258 3.32 -0.33 7.60
N ILE A 259 3.16 -1.56 8.11
CA ILE A 259 4.25 -2.51 8.31
C ILE A 259 4.07 -3.63 7.29
N THR A 260 5.11 -3.82 6.48
CA THR A 260 5.21 -4.88 5.48
C THR A 260 6.61 -5.47 5.51
N ASP A 261 6.76 -6.72 5.08
CA ASP A 261 8.05 -7.36 4.83
C ASP A 261 8.41 -7.43 3.33
N ASP A 262 7.66 -6.76 2.46
CA ASP A 262 8.00 -6.60 1.06
C ASP A 262 8.95 -5.41 0.86
N ASN A 263 10.23 -5.70 0.68
CA ASN A 263 11.26 -4.68 0.43
C ASN A 263 10.98 -3.81 -0.81
N GLY A 264 10.34 -4.36 -1.84
CA GLY A 264 9.94 -3.60 -3.02
C GLY A 264 8.90 -2.54 -2.64
N LEU A 265 7.85 -2.96 -1.94
CA LEU A 265 6.78 -2.07 -1.49
C LEU A 265 7.28 -1.01 -0.49
N ILE A 266 8.09 -1.39 0.51
CA ILE A 266 8.72 -0.45 1.46
C ILE A 266 9.47 0.66 0.72
N GLN A 267 10.27 0.29 -0.27
CA GLN A 267 11.08 1.25 -1.02
C GLN A 267 10.26 2.10 -1.99
N ILE A 268 9.10 1.63 -2.44
CA ILE A 268 8.21 2.39 -3.33
C ILE A 268 7.35 3.37 -2.55
N LEU A 269 6.82 2.99 -1.39
CA LEU A 269 5.91 3.82 -0.58
C LEU A 269 6.48 5.20 -0.24
N LYS A 270 7.78 5.31 0.03
CA LYS A 270 8.43 6.60 0.37
C LYS A 270 8.35 7.67 -0.73
N TYR A 271 8.03 7.30 -1.96
CA TYR A 271 7.86 8.25 -3.07
C TYR A 271 6.45 8.82 -3.17
N PHE A 272 5.48 8.25 -2.43
CA PHE A 272 4.08 8.64 -2.46
C PHE A 272 3.71 9.28 -1.12
N THR A 273 3.26 10.53 -1.14
CA THR A 273 2.81 11.26 0.06
C THR A 273 1.37 11.69 -0.14
N PRO A 274 0.42 11.21 0.67
CA PRO A 274 -0.97 11.60 0.53
C PRO A 274 -1.18 13.04 1.01
N ASP A 275 -1.96 13.80 0.25
CA ASP A 275 -2.24 15.22 0.53
C ASP A 275 -3.68 15.46 0.95
N HIS A 276 -4.62 14.86 0.22
CA HIS A 276 -6.05 15.03 0.42
C HIS A 276 -6.80 13.76 0.00
N VAL A 277 -7.82 13.41 0.77
CA VAL A 277 -8.76 12.32 0.48
C VAL A 277 -10.18 12.86 0.61
N LYS A 278 -11.00 12.56 -0.38
CA LYS A 278 -12.44 12.82 -0.36
C LYS A 278 -13.21 11.53 -0.57
N HIS A 279 -14.16 11.27 0.31
CA HIS A 279 -15.13 10.21 0.17
C HIS A 279 -16.50 10.80 -0.16
N VAL A 280 -17.15 10.19 -1.15
CA VAL A 280 -18.56 10.42 -1.46
C VAL A 280 -19.27 9.10 -1.24
N ASP A 281 -20.04 9.01 -0.15
CA ASP A 281 -20.82 7.82 0.16
C ASP A 281 -22.11 7.81 -0.70
N HIS A 282 -22.32 6.71 -1.42
CA HIS A 282 -23.51 6.39 -2.19
C HIS A 282 -24.27 5.22 -1.54
N ASN A 283 -25.45 4.87 -2.05
CA ASN A 283 -26.24 3.77 -1.49
C ASN A 283 -25.61 2.39 -1.73
N ASP A 284 -24.77 2.25 -2.75
CA ASP A 284 -24.16 1.02 -3.24
C ASP A 284 -22.63 0.99 -3.08
N GLY A 285 -22.04 2.01 -2.44
CA GLY A 285 -20.61 2.05 -2.21
C GLY A 285 -20.09 3.44 -1.88
N ARG A 286 -18.78 3.60 -2.03
CA ARG A 286 -18.07 4.86 -1.76
C ARG A 286 -17.15 5.18 -2.93
N GLU A 287 -17.29 6.36 -3.49
CA GLU A 287 -16.26 6.92 -4.35
C GLU A 287 -15.17 7.56 -3.49
N THR A 288 -13.91 7.25 -3.81
CA THR A 288 -12.76 7.84 -3.12
C THR A 288 -11.86 8.54 -4.11
N TYR A 289 -11.63 9.82 -3.84
CA TYR A 289 -10.72 10.67 -4.59
C TYR A 289 -9.49 10.92 -3.72
N THR A 290 -8.32 10.50 -4.20
CA THR A 290 -7.05 10.64 -3.47
C THR A 290 -6.11 11.54 -4.25
N THR A 291 -5.66 12.61 -3.62
CA THR A 291 -4.57 13.46 -4.13
C THR A 291 -3.29 13.09 -3.42
N MET A 292 -2.23 12.85 -4.18
CA MET A 292 -0.92 12.49 -3.66
C MET A 292 0.19 13.29 -4.35
N THR A 293 1.17 13.70 -3.57
CA THR A 293 2.45 14.18 -4.07
C THR A 293 3.34 12.99 -4.35
N VAL A 294 3.77 12.84 -5.60
CA VAL A 294 4.71 11.80 -6.01
C VAL A 294 6.07 12.43 -6.25
N LYS A 295 7.12 11.93 -5.57
CA LYS A 295 8.53 12.27 -5.85
C LYS A 295 9.00 11.59 -7.13
N LEU A 296 8.36 11.94 -8.25
CA LEU A 296 8.47 11.22 -9.52
C LEU A 296 9.91 11.22 -10.05
N LYS A 297 10.63 12.34 -9.93
CA LYS A 297 12.02 12.42 -10.40
C LYS A 297 12.92 11.41 -9.69
N ASP A 298 12.76 11.25 -8.38
CA ASP A 298 13.54 10.30 -7.57
C ASP A 298 13.10 8.85 -7.81
N LEU A 299 11.81 8.66 -8.13
CA LEU A 299 11.25 7.35 -8.48
C LEU A 299 11.80 6.84 -9.82
N LEU A 300 12.02 7.71 -10.81
CA LEU A 300 12.54 7.38 -12.14
C LEU A 300 14.08 7.43 -12.17
N THR A 301 14.75 6.43 -11.59
CA THR A 301 16.18 6.48 -11.23
C THR A 301 17.15 6.83 -12.37
N ASP A 302 16.84 6.45 -13.61
CA ASP A 302 17.71 6.68 -14.76
C ASP A 302 17.22 7.82 -15.67
N ILE A 303 16.25 8.63 -15.25
CA ILE A 303 15.69 9.68 -16.11
C ILE A 303 16.60 10.90 -16.21
N THR A 304 16.69 11.48 -17.41
CA THR A 304 17.33 12.79 -17.60
C THR A 304 16.38 13.94 -17.26
N SER A 305 16.91 15.13 -16.98
CA SER A 305 16.05 16.28 -16.66
C SER A 305 15.17 16.72 -17.85
N GLU A 306 15.65 16.55 -19.08
CA GLU A 306 14.89 16.86 -20.29
C GLU A 306 13.71 15.88 -20.49
N GLU A 307 13.98 14.57 -20.40
CA GLU A 307 12.94 13.54 -20.47
C GLU A 307 11.91 13.73 -19.36
N TYR A 308 12.36 14.05 -18.14
CA TYR A 308 11.48 14.28 -16.99
C TYR A 308 10.45 15.37 -17.26
N ASN A 309 10.90 16.54 -17.75
CA ASN A 309 10.00 17.65 -18.08
C ASN A 309 8.99 17.26 -19.17
N HIS A 310 9.45 16.48 -20.16
CA HIS A 310 8.56 16.00 -21.21
C HIS A 310 7.48 15.05 -20.68
N LEU A 311 7.86 14.09 -19.84
CA LEU A 311 6.89 13.16 -19.23
C LEU A 311 5.92 13.87 -18.29
N LEU A 312 6.40 14.82 -17.48
CA LEU A 312 5.55 15.57 -16.57
C LEU A 312 4.44 16.33 -17.32
N ASN A 313 4.78 16.95 -18.45
CA ASN A 313 3.80 17.62 -19.30
C ASN A 313 2.74 16.64 -19.84
N LEU A 314 3.14 15.44 -20.27
CA LEU A 314 2.21 14.43 -20.78
C LEU A 314 1.28 13.86 -19.70
N LEU A 315 1.81 13.67 -18.48
CA LEU A 315 1.04 13.19 -17.33
C LEU A 315 -0.01 14.21 -16.86
N ASN A 316 0.26 15.51 -17.06
CA ASN A 316 -0.65 16.60 -16.68
C ASN A 316 -1.67 16.95 -17.78
N GLN A 317 -1.59 16.33 -18.95
CA GLN A 317 -2.59 16.49 -20.01
C GLN A 317 -3.84 15.67 -19.66
N SER A 318 -4.99 16.33 -19.72
CA SER A 318 -6.32 15.71 -19.66
C SER A 318 -6.57 14.79 -20.85
#